data_AF-A0A958PB52-F1
#
_entry.id   AF-A0A958PB52-F1
#
_cell.length_a   1.000
_cell.length_b   1.000
_cell.length_c   1.000
_cell.angle_alpha   90.00
_cell.angle_beta   90.00
_cell.angle_gamma   90.00
#
_symmetry.space_group_name_H-M   'P 1'
#
loop_
_entity.id
_entity.type
_entity.pdbx_description
1 polymer ?
#
loop_
_entity_poly.entity_id
_entity_poly.type
_entity_poly.pdbx_seq_one_letter_code
_entity_poly.pdbx_strand_id
1 'polypeptide(L)'
;MEIRDPIHGTIEISKSETKIIDHPIFQRLRSIKQLGFAEFSFPGATHNRYLHSIGVTHLAGVIFDHIFKDYPFSSQRRKDQFRQVVRLSAMLHDIGHGPLSHTIEEVMPNLEKLKIQIYSRRREDMDLGEDYLKKLNNPKRRATHEDYTIKIITDSELTETLKNNFSDISPENIACLIDKTLEAQDDFFEDNGVNFRGLLSQIVSSELDADRLDYLERDAYFCGATYGRIELSWLISNMTYYNSGGDLHLALNRRALYAFDDFLLSRHHMHLMVYFHHKCLIYEEILMRYLTSPDCTFKLPGNISEYVKYTDYFLYEHLAQSRNLWAKRIAQKNPYKVLFEYHSVSPNNRCLQMKKSIEEQGIDVVLANSTTRLSKYHTASPEERSLKIYVVDQYDHLLDPYPIEESTEIFQKYEEIRRIERLYVASENFDNAQKIIRSKKL
;
A
#
# COMPACT_ATOMS: atom_id res chain seq x y z
N MET A 1 -22.70 7.83 -12.01
CA MET A 1 -23.05 6.52 -11.41
C MET A 1 -22.98 6.70 -9.90
N GLU A 2 -23.88 6.08 -9.16
CA GLU A 2 -23.84 6.06 -7.70
C GLU A 2 -23.50 4.65 -7.22
N ILE A 3 -22.56 4.54 -6.28
CA ILE A 3 -22.16 3.27 -5.67
C ILE A 3 -22.42 3.37 -4.17
N ARG A 4 -23.13 2.38 -3.63
CA ARG A 4 -23.31 2.25 -2.17
C ARG A 4 -22.10 1.55 -1.59
N ASP A 5 -21.38 2.26 -0.72
CA ASP A 5 -20.24 1.77 0.02
C ASP A 5 -20.56 1.76 1.52
N PRO A 6 -20.28 0.66 2.24
CA PRO A 6 -20.62 0.55 3.66
C PRO A 6 -19.78 1.45 4.58
N ILE A 7 -18.66 2.00 4.08
CA ILE A 7 -17.75 2.84 4.85
C ILE A 7 -18.09 4.31 4.61
N HIS A 8 -18.18 4.71 3.33
CA HIS A 8 -18.31 6.12 2.93
C HIS A 8 -19.73 6.52 2.50
N GLY A 9 -20.70 5.61 2.58
CA GLY A 9 -22.08 5.89 2.18
C GLY A 9 -22.27 5.88 0.66
N THR A 10 -22.84 6.95 0.10
CA THR A 10 -23.04 7.05 -1.35
C THR A 10 -21.82 7.69 -2.00
N ILE A 11 -21.14 6.94 -2.87
CA ILE A 11 -20.02 7.44 -3.66
C ILE A 11 -20.51 7.81 -5.06
N GLU A 12 -20.33 9.08 -5.42
CA GLU A 12 -20.63 9.59 -6.75
C GLU A 12 -19.41 9.46 -7.67
N ILE A 13 -19.66 8.88 -8.85
CA ILE A 13 -18.69 8.66 -9.91
C ILE A 13 -19.16 9.39 -11.17
N SER A 14 -18.29 10.20 -11.77
CA SER A 14 -18.61 10.96 -12.98
C SER A 14 -18.86 10.04 -14.19
N LYS A 15 -19.48 10.57 -15.25
CA LYS A 15 -19.71 9.80 -16.49
C LYS A 15 -18.39 9.33 -17.12
N SER A 16 -17.35 10.17 -17.11
CA SER A 16 -16.03 9.82 -17.63
C SER A 16 -15.31 8.80 -16.75
N GLU A 17 -15.36 8.97 -15.43
CA GLU A 17 -14.80 7.99 -14.46
C GLU A 17 -15.50 6.62 -14.56
N THR A 18 -16.80 6.60 -14.85
CA THR A 18 -17.55 5.34 -15.07
C THR A 18 -16.94 4.52 -16.20
N LYS A 19 -16.40 5.16 -17.24
CA LYS A 19 -15.72 4.44 -18.35
C LYS A 19 -14.44 3.74 -17.93
N ILE A 20 -13.76 4.26 -16.91
CA ILE A 20 -12.58 3.64 -16.29
C ILE A 20 -13.02 2.50 -15.39
N ILE A 21 -14.01 2.72 -14.54
CA ILE A 21 -14.52 1.70 -13.62
C ILE A 21 -15.11 0.50 -14.37
N ASP A 22 -15.83 0.73 -15.47
CA ASP A 22 -16.41 -0.34 -16.30
C ASP A 22 -15.37 -1.06 -17.16
N HIS A 23 -14.14 -0.55 -17.25
CA HIS A 23 -13.09 -1.18 -18.04
C HIS A 23 -12.71 -2.56 -17.45
N PRO A 24 -12.53 -3.62 -18.26
CA PRO A 24 -12.23 -4.96 -17.77
C PRO A 24 -10.99 -5.03 -16.87
N ILE A 25 -9.96 -4.24 -17.17
CA ILE A 25 -8.74 -4.16 -16.34
C ILE A 25 -9.06 -3.68 -14.93
N PHE A 26 -9.97 -2.71 -14.76
CA PHE A 26 -10.39 -2.21 -13.45
C PHE A 26 -11.35 -3.18 -12.76
N GLN A 27 -12.31 -3.75 -13.49
CA GLN A 27 -13.25 -4.75 -12.96
C GLN A 27 -12.55 -6.00 -12.42
N ARG A 28 -11.36 -6.34 -12.94
CA ARG A 28 -10.51 -7.42 -12.40
C ARG A 28 -10.25 -7.28 -10.90
N LEU A 29 -10.14 -6.05 -10.39
CA LEU A 29 -9.87 -5.78 -8.97
C LEU A 29 -10.96 -6.36 -8.05
N ARG A 30 -12.15 -6.70 -8.56
CA ARG A 30 -13.19 -7.42 -7.80
C ARG A 30 -12.77 -8.84 -7.40
N SER A 31 -11.83 -9.40 -8.15
CA SER A 31 -11.31 -10.77 -8.01
C SER A 31 -9.94 -10.81 -7.31
N ILE A 32 -9.54 -9.71 -6.67
CA ILE A 32 -8.29 -9.57 -5.93
C ILE A 32 -8.63 -9.01 -4.55
N LYS A 33 -8.47 -9.83 -3.51
CA LYS A 33 -8.73 -9.43 -2.12
C LYS A 33 -7.77 -8.34 -1.67
N GLN A 34 -8.25 -7.43 -0.83
CA GLN A 34 -7.42 -6.37 -0.25
C GLN A 34 -6.36 -6.98 0.68
N LEU A 35 -6.78 -7.91 1.55
CA LEU A 35 -5.96 -8.44 2.64
C LEU A 35 -5.48 -9.88 2.44
N GLY A 36 -5.40 -10.35 1.19
CA GLY A 36 -4.89 -11.67 0.85
C GLY A 36 -5.50 -12.80 1.70
N PHE A 37 -4.68 -13.44 2.54
CA PHE A 37 -5.09 -14.55 3.41
C PHE A 37 -5.78 -14.14 4.73
N ALA A 38 -6.08 -12.86 4.95
CA ALA A 38 -6.71 -12.38 6.18
C ALA A 38 -8.04 -13.05 6.49
N GLU A 39 -8.81 -13.43 5.47
CA GLU A 39 -10.10 -14.12 5.65
C GLU A 39 -10.01 -15.39 6.51
N PHE A 40 -8.84 -16.05 6.52
CA PHE A 40 -8.66 -17.27 7.30
C PHE A 40 -8.58 -17.01 8.80
N SER A 41 -8.27 -15.78 9.21
CA SER A 41 -8.24 -15.34 10.61
C SER A 41 -9.45 -14.48 10.94
N PHE A 42 -9.87 -13.65 9.98
CA PHE A 42 -10.96 -12.69 10.08
C PHE A 42 -11.97 -13.01 8.98
N PRO A 43 -12.97 -13.88 9.21
CA PRO A 43 -13.87 -14.36 8.16
C PRO A 43 -14.63 -13.26 7.39
N GLY A 44 -14.76 -12.06 7.96
CA GLY A 44 -15.35 -10.90 7.30
C GLY A 44 -14.41 -10.16 6.34
N ALA A 45 -13.10 -10.42 6.35
CA ALA A 45 -12.08 -9.78 5.50
C ALA A 45 -12.14 -10.25 4.04
N THR A 46 -13.31 -10.06 3.40
CA THR A 46 -13.62 -10.52 2.04
C THR A 46 -13.67 -9.37 1.04
N HIS A 47 -13.39 -8.14 1.47
CA HIS A 47 -13.34 -6.98 0.59
C HIS A 47 -12.16 -7.06 -0.38
N ASN A 48 -12.28 -6.34 -1.48
CA ASN A 48 -11.39 -6.43 -2.62
C ASN A 48 -10.84 -5.05 -2.99
N ARG A 49 -9.78 -5.05 -3.81
CA ARG A 49 -9.12 -3.83 -4.26
C ARG A 49 -10.05 -2.91 -5.03
N TYR A 50 -11.10 -3.45 -5.67
CA TYR A 50 -12.10 -2.63 -6.35
C TYR A 50 -12.84 -1.69 -5.37
N LEU A 51 -13.31 -2.22 -4.24
CA LEU A 51 -13.99 -1.41 -3.21
C LEU A 51 -13.04 -0.37 -2.62
N HIS A 52 -11.80 -0.77 -2.34
CA HIS A 52 -10.76 0.11 -1.85
C HIS A 52 -10.47 1.25 -2.84
N SER A 53 -10.15 0.96 -4.10
CA SER A 53 -9.87 1.98 -5.12
C SER A 53 -11.00 3.01 -5.29
N ILE A 54 -12.27 2.57 -5.19
CA ILE A 54 -13.43 3.49 -5.23
C ILE A 54 -13.51 4.36 -3.98
N GLY A 55 -13.27 3.79 -2.80
CA GLY A 55 -13.20 4.53 -1.55
C GLY A 55 -12.07 5.57 -1.55
N VAL A 56 -10.87 5.19 -2.01
CA VAL A 56 -9.73 6.10 -2.16
C VAL A 56 -10.03 7.22 -3.16
N THR A 57 -10.70 6.89 -4.29
CA THR A 57 -11.19 7.91 -5.25
C THR A 57 -12.12 8.92 -4.59
N HIS A 58 -13.07 8.44 -3.77
CA HIS A 58 -13.99 9.29 -3.05
C HIS A 58 -13.25 10.21 -2.08
N LEU A 59 -12.42 9.63 -1.20
CA LEU A 59 -11.68 10.39 -0.20
C LEU A 59 -10.72 11.40 -0.83
N ALA A 60 -10.01 11.05 -1.90
CA ALA A 60 -9.13 11.99 -2.59
C ALA A 60 -9.88 13.23 -3.11
N GLY A 61 -11.10 13.05 -3.61
CA GLY A 61 -11.97 14.17 -4.01
C GLY A 61 -12.42 15.01 -2.81
N VAL A 62 -12.86 14.36 -1.72
CA VAL A 62 -13.29 15.06 -0.50
C VAL A 62 -12.14 15.84 0.14
N ILE A 63 -10.95 15.26 0.21
CA ILE A 63 -9.73 15.90 0.72
C ILE A 63 -9.38 17.11 -0.13
N PHE A 64 -9.34 16.95 -1.46
CA PHE A 64 -9.09 18.07 -2.38
C PHE A 64 -10.08 19.21 -2.17
N ASP A 65 -11.38 18.89 -2.06
CA ASP A 65 -12.44 19.90 -1.88
C ASP A 65 -12.32 20.65 -0.55
N HIS A 66 -11.86 19.98 0.52
CA HIS A 66 -11.63 20.62 1.82
C HIS A 66 -10.39 21.51 1.82
N ILE A 67 -9.25 20.99 1.34
CA ILE A 67 -7.98 21.74 1.28
C ILE A 67 -8.15 23.01 0.44
N PHE A 68 -8.86 22.91 -0.69
CA PHE A 68 -8.98 23.98 -1.69
C PHE A 68 -10.37 24.62 -1.75
N LYS A 69 -11.11 24.59 -0.63
CA LYS A 69 -12.45 25.18 -0.55
C LYS A 69 -12.46 26.64 -0.97
N ASP A 70 -11.54 27.42 -0.39
CA ASP A 70 -11.44 28.88 -0.57
C ASP A 70 -10.18 29.30 -1.37
N TYR A 71 -9.49 28.35 -2.02
CA TYR A 71 -8.28 28.64 -2.78
C TYR A 71 -8.60 29.40 -4.09
N PRO A 72 -7.90 30.51 -4.38
CA PRO A 72 -8.17 31.34 -5.56
C PRO A 72 -7.46 30.79 -6.81
N PHE A 73 -8.00 29.72 -7.40
CA PHE A 73 -7.51 29.20 -8.70
C PHE A 73 -7.68 30.24 -9.81
N SER A 74 -6.83 30.18 -10.85
CA SER A 74 -6.97 31.05 -12.04
C SER A 74 -8.31 30.87 -12.75
N SER A 75 -8.91 29.67 -12.68
CA SER A 75 -10.22 29.37 -13.22
C SER A 75 -10.85 28.15 -12.55
N GLN A 76 -12.18 28.03 -12.63
CA GLN A 76 -12.90 26.83 -12.19
C GLN A 76 -12.43 25.58 -12.95
N ARG A 77 -12.12 25.72 -14.25
CA ARG A 77 -11.59 24.61 -15.07
C ARG A 77 -10.28 24.07 -14.51
N ARG A 78 -9.37 24.93 -14.05
CA ARG A 78 -8.09 24.51 -13.46
C ARG A 78 -8.29 23.74 -12.16
N LYS A 79 -9.21 24.21 -11.29
CA LYS A 79 -9.64 23.49 -10.09
C LYS A 79 -10.20 22.11 -10.43
N ASP A 80 -11.08 22.03 -11.42
CA ASP A 80 -11.71 20.78 -11.85
C ASP A 80 -10.69 19.80 -12.44
N GLN A 81 -9.70 20.28 -13.21
CA GLN A 81 -8.60 19.47 -13.75
C GLN A 81 -7.75 18.86 -12.63
N PHE A 82 -7.37 19.66 -11.61
CA PHE A 82 -6.60 19.16 -10.47
C PHE A 82 -7.39 18.18 -9.61
N ARG A 83 -8.67 18.47 -9.37
CA ARG A 83 -9.57 17.55 -8.67
C ARG A 83 -9.72 16.23 -9.44
N GLN A 84 -9.83 16.29 -10.76
CA GLN A 84 -10.04 15.11 -11.58
C GLN A 84 -8.78 14.25 -11.71
N VAL A 85 -7.58 14.86 -11.87
CA VAL A 85 -6.33 14.10 -11.95
C VAL A 85 -6.02 13.41 -10.62
N VAL A 86 -6.21 14.07 -9.47
CA VAL A 86 -5.95 13.45 -8.16
C VAL A 86 -6.91 12.29 -7.91
N ARG A 87 -8.19 12.42 -8.31
CA ARG A 87 -9.16 11.33 -8.25
C ARG A 87 -8.82 10.16 -9.16
N LEU A 88 -8.31 10.41 -10.37
CA LEU A 88 -7.89 9.35 -11.29
C LEU A 88 -6.63 8.64 -10.78
N SER A 89 -5.66 9.38 -10.24
CA SER A 89 -4.47 8.80 -9.63
C SER A 89 -4.83 7.96 -8.40
N ALA A 90 -5.73 8.46 -7.54
CA ALA A 90 -6.30 7.74 -6.41
C ALA A 90 -7.08 6.48 -6.85
N MET A 91 -7.85 6.54 -7.94
CA MET A 91 -8.56 5.40 -8.49
C MET A 91 -7.61 4.30 -8.97
N LEU A 92 -6.50 4.70 -9.59
CA LEU A 92 -5.63 3.79 -10.34
C LEU A 92 -4.36 3.37 -9.59
N HIS A 93 -4.07 3.92 -8.41
CA HIS A 93 -2.84 3.65 -7.66
C HIS A 93 -2.57 2.14 -7.48
N ASP A 94 -3.64 1.38 -7.25
CA ASP A 94 -3.60 -0.06 -6.94
C ASP A 94 -3.90 -0.98 -8.13
N ILE A 95 -4.09 -0.44 -9.34
CA ILE A 95 -4.53 -1.23 -10.52
C ILE A 95 -3.49 -2.27 -10.97
N GLY A 96 -2.22 -2.06 -10.61
CA GLY A 96 -1.11 -2.93 -10.89
C GLY A 96 -1.03 -4.17 -10.01
N HIS A 97 -1.83 -4.27 -8.94
CA HIS A 97 -1.78 -5.44 -8.06
C HIS A 97 -2.18 -6.75 -8.77
N GLY A 98 -1.38 -7.78 -8.49
CA GLY A 98 -1.63 -9.16 -8.85
C GLY A 98 -2.45 -9.89 -7.77
N PRO A 99 -2.61 -11.23 -7.89
CA PRO A 99 -3.39 -11.99 -6.93
C PRO A 99 -2.75 -12.03 -5.54
N LEU A 100 -3.59 -11.93 -4.52
CA LEU A 100 -3.25 -11.90 -3.11
C LEU A 100 -2.34 -10.72 -2.72
N SER A 101 -1.21 -11.02 -2.09
CA SER A 101 -0.31 -10.09 -1.41
C SER A 101 0.90 -9.72 -2.28
N HIS A 102 1.78 -8.88 -1.74
CA HIS A 102 3.07 -8.54 -2.34
C HIS A 102 3.99 -9.76 -2.58
N THR A 103 3.75 -10.90 -1.94
CA THR A 103 4.52 -12.14 -2.15
C THR A 103 4.48 -12.59 -3.62
N ILE A 104 3.46 -12.19 -4.38
CA ILE A 104 3.34 -12.50 -5.80
C ILE A 104 4.39 -11.80 -6.69
N GLU A 105 5.03 -10.73 -6.21
CA GLU A 105 6.08 -10.01 -6.95
C GLU A 105 7.30 -10.90 -7.24
N GLU A 106 7.50 -11.94 -6.44
CA GLU A 106 8.57 -12.93 -6.58
C GLU A 106 8.47 -13.79 -7.84
N VAL A 107 7.35 -13.70 -8.54
CA VAL A 107 7.11 -14.39 -9.81
C VAL A 107 6.73 -13.42 -10.93
N MET A 108 6.84 -12.11 -10.68
CA MET A 108 6.85 -11.09 -11.73
C MET A 108 8.16 -11.16 -12.54
N PRO A 109 8.10 -10.78 -13.83
CA PRO A 109 9.27 -10.78 -14.70
C PRO A 109 10.26 -9.65 -14.30
N ASN A 110 11.47 -9.69 -14.87
CA ASN A 110 12.37 -8.54 -14.78
C ASN A 110 11.70 -7.29 -15.36
N LEU A 111 11.97 -6.14 -14.76
CA LEU A 111 11.36 -4.87 -15.13
C LEU A 111 11.55 -4.52 -16.61
N GLU A 112 12.72 -4.82 -17.18
CA GLU A 112 13.02 -4.60 -18.60
C GLU A 112 12.02 -5.29 -19.55
N LYS A 113 11.42 -6.43 -19.13
CA LYS A 113 10.41 -7.13 -19.93
C LYS A 113 9.09 -6.38 -20.02
N LEU A 114 8.79 -5.49 -19.07
CA LEU A 114 7.60 -4.65 -19.10
C LEU A 114 7.71 -3.55 -20.18
N LYS A 115 8.92 -3.11 -20.54
CA LYS A 115 9.13 -2.07 -21.57
C LYS A 115 8.25 -0.83 -21.35
N ILE A 116 8.25 -0.31 -20.13
CA ILE A 116 7.46 0.87 -19.75
C ILE A 116 8.09 2.10 -20.40
N GLN A 117 7.37 2.76 -21.30
CA GLN A 117 7.98 3.80 -22.15
C GLN A 117 8.34 5.05 -21.36
N ILE A 118 7.47 5.44 -20.41
CA ILE A 118 7.63 6.67 -19.63
C ILE A 118 8.84 6.65 -18.69
N TYR A 119 9.39 5.47 -18.37
CA TYR A 119 10.55 5.35 -17.48
C TYR A 119 11.84 5.93 -18.08
N SER A 120 11.88 6.16 -19.39
CA SER A 120 12.95 6.95 -20.03
C SER A 120 12.99 8.41 -19.59
N ARG A 121 11.96 8.88 -18.86
CA ARG A 121 11.75 10.27 -18.43
C ARG A 121 11.75 10.39 -16.90
N ARG A 122 12.53 9.55 -16.23
CA ARG A 122 12.70 9.67 -14.80
C ARG A 122 13.58 10.86 -14.48
N ARG A 123 13.18 11.59 -13.44
CA ARG A 123 13.88 12.73 -12.86
C ARG A 123 15.26 12.29 -12.36
N GLU A 124 16.28 13.08 -12.71
CA GLU A 124 17.65 12.90 -12.24
C GLU A 124 17.98 13.83 -11.04
N ASP A 125 17.13 14.83 -10.80
CA ASP A 125 17.33 15.92 -9.84
C ASP A 125 16.81 15.60 -8.43
N MET A 126 16.04 14.52 -8.27
CA MET A 126 15.58 14.11 -6.94
C MET A 126 16.67 13.40 -6.14
N ASP A 127 16.85 13.81 -4.90
CA ASP A 127 17.61 13.04 -3.91
C ASP A 127 16.78 11.82 -3.48
N LEU A 128 16.93 10.73 -4.25
CA LEU A 128 16.30 9.45 -3.94
C LEU A 128 17.13 8.62 -2.93
N GLY A 129 18.34 9.07 -2.60
CA GLY A 129 19.31 8.32 -1.80
C GLY A 129 19.99 7.18 -2.54
N GLU A 130 21.25 6.92 -2.15
CA GLU A 130 22.11 5.93 -2.81
C GLU A 130 21.50 4.51 -2.85
N ASP A 131 20.87 4.06 -1.76
CA ASP A 131 20.29 2.71 -1.68
C ASP A 131 19.11 2.51 -2.63
N TYR A 132 18.26 3.54 -2.76
CA TYR A 132 17.11 3.48 -3.65
C TYR A 132 17.56 3.59 -5.10
N LEU A 133 18.47 4.52 -5.42
CA LEU A 133 19.08 4.64 -6.75
C LEU A 133 19.73 3.33 -7.19
N LYS A 134 20.45 2.65 -6.29
CA LYS A 134 21.06 1.35 -6.58
C LYS A 134 20.02 0.27 -6.88
N LYS A 135 18.87 0.27 -6.22
CA LYS A 135 17.75 -0.63 -6.52
C LYS A 135 17.09 -0.28 -7.85
N LEU A 136 16.85 1.01 -8.10
CA LEU A 136 16.22 1.53 -9.29
C LEU A 136 17.04 1.21 -10.55
N ASN A 137 18.36 1.39 -10.46
CA ASN A 137 19.32 1.19 -11.55
C ASN A 137 19.78 -0.26 -11.71
N ASN A 138 19.22 -1.22 -10.94
CA ASN A 138 19.57 -2.62 -11.08
C ASN A 138 18.88 -3.23 -12.32
N PRO A 139 19.61 -3.62 -13.37
CA PRO A 139 19.02 -4.18 -14.60
C PRO A 139 18.32 -5.53 -14.37
N LYS A 140 18.66 -6.21 -13.26
CA LYS A 140 18.03 -7.47 -12.84
C LYS A 140 16.88 -7.27 -11.85
N ARG A 141 16.45 -6.03 -11.60
CA ARG A 141 15.30 -5.74 -10.74
C ARG A 141 14.05 -6.40 -11.32
N ARG A 142 13.29 -7.09 -10.47
CA ARG A 142 11.95 -7.61 -10.80
C ARG A 142 10.95 -6.46 -10.81
N ALA A 143 9.97 -6.55 -11.70
CA ALA A 143 8.84 -5.65 -11.65
C ALA A 143 8.07 -5.82 -10.34
N THR A 144 7.49 -4.71 -9.89
CA THR A 144 6.60 -4.62 -8.73
C THR A 144 5.18 -4.31 -9.21
N HIS A 145 4.20 -4.37 -8.31
CA HIS A 145 2.84 -3.93 -8.62
C HIS A 145 2.80 -2.45 -9.06
N GLU A 146 3.63 -1.57 -8.48
CA GLU A 146 3.73 -0.16 -8.88
C GLU A 146 4.18 -0.03 -10.36
N ASP A 147 5.16 -0.85 -10.78
CA ASP A 147 5.60 -0.88 -12.18
C ASP A 147 4.47 -1.33 -13.12
N TYR A 148 3.65 -2.31 -12.70
CA TYR A 148 2.46 -2.69 -13.44
C TYR A 148 1.38 -1.60 -13.43
N THR A 149 1.22 -0.84 -12.35
CA THR A 149 0.31 0.31 -12.28
C THR A 149 0.69 1.32 -13.34
N ILE A 150 1.96 1.74 -13.40
CA ILE A 150 2.42 2.70 -14.43
C ILE A 150 2.20 2.12 -15.82
N LYS A 151 2.62 0.86 -16.06
CA LYS A 151 2.41 0.21 -17.36
C LYS A 151 0.95 0.15 -17.80
N ILE A 152 0.03 -0.14 -16.88
CA ILE A 152 -1.40 -0.19 -17.18
C ILE A 152 -1.92 1.21 -17.55
N ILE A 153 -1.46 2.24 -16.88
CA ILE A 153 -1.88 3.62 -17.14
C ILE A 153 -1.31 4.12 -18.47
N THR A 154 -0.03 3.89 -18.76
CA THR A 154 0.68 4.51 -19.89
C THR A 154 0.81 3.65 -21.14
N ASP A 155 0.75 2.32 -21.00
CA ASP A 155 1.10 1.36 -22.06
C ASP A 155 0.11 0.18 -22.15
N SER A 156 -1.21 0.45 -22.11
CA SER A 156 -2.24 -0.59 -22.23
C SER A 156 -3.53 -0.12 -22.93
N GLU A 157 -4.50 -1.03 -23.09
CA GLU A 157 -5.85 -0.69 -23.59
C GLU A 157 -6.56 0.36 -22.71
N LEU A 158 -6.24 0.41 -21.41
CA LEU A 158 -6.79 1.44 -20.51
C LEU A 158 -6.27 2.84 -20.86
N THR A 159 -5.03 2.94 -21.37
CA THR A 159 -4.43 4.21 -21.80
C THR A 159 -5.29 4.91 -22.85
N GLU A 160 -5.80 4.14 -23.82
CA GLU A 160 -6.67 4.67 -24.86
C GLU A 160 -8.05 5.06 -24.30
N THR A 161 -8.56 4.30 -23.33
CA THR A 161 -9.80 4.68 -22.62
C THR A 161 -9.62 5.99 -21.85
N LEU A 162 -8.48 6.21 -21.20
CA LEU A 162 -8.16 7.46 -20.52
C LEU A 162 -8.13 8.64 -21.52
N LYS A 163 -7.33 8.52 -22.59
CA LYS A 163 -7.22 9.57 -23.63
C LYS A 163 -8.57 9.94 -24.26
N ASN A 164 -9.43 8.94 -24.51
CA ASN A 164 -10.73 9.15 -25.15
C ASN A 164 -11.78 9.82 -24.24
N ASN A 165 -11.63 9.74 -22.92
CA ASN A 165 -12.65 10.22 -21.97
C ASN A 165 -12.20 11.44 -21.14
N PHE A 166 -10.92 11.80 -21.20
CA PHE A 166 -10.34 12.94 -20.51
C PHE A 166 -9.45 13.74 -21.47
N SER A 167 -10.00 14.78 -22.09
CA SER A 167 -9.27 15.61 -23.07
C SER A 167 -8.15 16.44 -22.47
N ASP A 168 -8.29 16.79 -21.19
CA ASP A 168 -7.46 17.77 -20.50
C ASP A 168 -6.44 17.12 -19.55
N ILE A 169 -6.46 15.79 -19.41
CA ILE A 169 -5.62 15.04 -18.48
C ILE A 169 -5.01 13.88 -19.25
N SER A 170 -3.69 13.91 -19.40
CA SER A 170 -2.97 12.81 -20.04
C SER A 170 -2.75 11.65 -19.04
N PRO A 171 -2.63 10.40 -19.53
CA PRO A 171 -2.20 9.27 -18.71
C PRO A 171 -0.88 9.53 -17.97
N GLU A 172 0.01 10.30 -18.58
CA GLU A 172 1.29 10.71 -18.00
C GLU A 172 1.11 11.62 -16.79
N ASN A 173 0.15 12.57 -16.81
CA ASN A 173 -0.16 13.38 -15.63
C ASN A 173 -0.62 12.50 -14.46
N ILE A 174 -1.43 11.46 -14.73
CA ILE A 174 -1.89 10.51 -13.71
C ILE A 174 -0.70 9.73 -13.14
N ALA A 175 0.16 9.20 -14.01
CA ALA A 175 1.35 8.43 -13.65
C ALA A 175 2.32 9.27 -12.80
N CYS A 176 2.50 10.56 -13.11
CA CYS A 176 3.37 11.48 -12.36
C CYS A 176 2.95 11.74 -10.90
N LEU A 177 1.68 11.53 -10.55
CA LEU A 177 1.22 11.62 -9.15
C LEU A 177 1.44 10.32 -8.37
N ILE A 178 1.47 9.18 -9.07
CA ILE A 178 1.68 7.85 -8.48
C ILE A 178 3.18 7.55 -8.34
N ASP A 179 3.93 7.61 -9.44
CA ASP A 179 5.40 7.50 -9.44
C ASP A 179 6.02 8.89 -9.46
N LYS A 180 6.45 9.32 -8.28
CA LYS A 180 7.12 10.61 -8.07
C LYS A 180 8.41 10.69 -8.88
N THR A 181 9.06 9.59 -9.23
CA THR A 181 10.29 9.60 -10.04
C THR A 181 10.09 10.09 -11.47
N LEU A 182 8.85 10.18 -11.96
CA LEU A 182 8.58 10.62 -13.33
C LEU A 182 8.65 12.14 -13.47
N GLU A 183 9.18 12.65 -14.58
CA GLU A 183 9.13 14.08 -14.92
C GLU A 183 7.75 14.45 -15.47
N ALA A 184 7.22 15.61 -15.07
CA ALA A 184 6.01 16.17 -15.68
C ALA A 184 6.41 16.89 -16.97
N GLN A 185 5.72 16.64 -18.07
CA GLN A 185 6.13 17.14 -19.39
C GLN A 185 5.79 18.61 -19.64
N ASP A 186 4.87 19.15 -18.85
CA ASP A 186 4.25 20.45 -19.03
C ASP A 186 4.06 21.16 -17.68
N ASP A 187 3.63 22.41 -17.75
CA ASP A 187 3.20 23.21 -16.61
C ASP A 187 1.81 22.78 -16.09
N PHE A 188 1.38 21.53 -16.38
CA PHE A 188 0.04 21.06 -16.04
C PHE A 188 -0.26 21.20 -14.55
N PHE A 189 0.75 21.02 -13.68
CA PHE A 189 0.63 21.13 -12.23
C PHE A 189 0.81 22.54 -11.67
N GLU A 190 0.99 23.55 -12.54
CA GLU A 190 1.15 24.94 -12.13
C GLU A 190 -0.16 25.73 -12.28
N ASP A 191 -0.41 26.63 -11.33
CA ASP A 191 -1.47 27.63 -11.43
C ASP A 191 -1.03 28.93 -10.73
N ASN A 192 -1.10 30.06 -11.44
CA ASN A 192 -0.63 31.37 -10.95
C ASN A 192 0.81 31.37 -10.38
N GLY A 193 1.72 30.59 -10.98
CA GLY A 193 3.11 30.46 -10.53
C GLY A 193 3.29 29.63 -9.25
N VAL A 194 2.28 28.84 -8.88
CA VAL A 194 2.32 27.91 -7.75
C VAL A 194 2.24 26.48 -8.27
N ASN A 195 3.12 25.60 -7.79
CA ASN A 195 3.19 24.19 -8.15
C ASN A 195 2.36 23.33 -7.17
N PHE A 196 1.38 22.61 -7.71
CA PHE A 196 0.46 21.76 -6.95
C PHE A 196 0.91 20.31 -6.88
N ARG A 197 1.90 19.91 -7.69
CA ARG A 197 2.25 18.49 -7.87
C ARG A 197 2.59 17.79 -6.55
N GLY A 198 3.35 18.47 -5.69
CA GLY A 198 3.77 17.94 -4.38
C GLY A 198 2.56 17.55 -3.52
N LEU A 199 1.69 18.52 -3.24
CA LEU A 199 0.47 18.31 -2.47
C LEU A 199 -0.48 17.29 -3.11
N LEU A 200 -0.75 17.37 -4.42
CA LEU A 200 -1.64 16.42 -5.09
C LEU A 200 -1.11 14.99 -5.02
N SER A 201 0.20 14.80 -5.13
CA SER A 201 0.83 13.49 -4.93
C SER A 201 0.73 13.04 -3.47
N GLN A 202 0.84 13.96 -2.49
CA GLN A 202 0.66 13.64 -1.07
C GLN A 202 -0.77 13.22 -0.70
N ILE A 203 -1.79 13.71 -1.40
CA ILE A 203 -3.18 13.23 -1.24
C ILE A 203 -3.30 11.76 -1.66
N VAL A 204 -2.53 11.32 -2.66
CA VAL A 204 -2.54 9.94 -3.16
C VAL A 204 -1.61 9.04 -2.32
N SER A 205 -0.42 9.53 -1.98
CA SER A 205 0.62 8.76 -1.27
C SER A 205 1.49 9.66 -0.36
N SER A 206 1.29 9.53 0.95
CA SER A 206 2.00 10.22 2.04
C SER A 206 1.72 9.58 3.41
N GLU A 207 2.23 10.10 4.53
CA GLU A 207 1.82 9.56 5.85
C GLU A 207 0.34 9.77 6.20
N LEU A 208 -0.32 10.73 5.53
CA LEU A 208 -1.72 11.09 5.70
C LEU A 208 -2.39 11.24 4.33
N ASP A 209 -2.56 10.13 3.63
CA ASP A 209 -3.11 10.04 2.28
C ASP A 209 -4.50 9.39 2.23
N ALA A 210 -5.19 9.52 1.10
CA ALA A 210 -6.51 8.92 0.87
C ALA A 210 -6.48 7.38 0.91
N ASP A 211 -5.37 6.78 0.50
CA ASP A 211 -5.14 5.33 0.53
C ASP A 211 -5.26 4.78 1.96
N ARG A 212 -4.45 5.32 2.88
CA ARG A 212 -4.39 4.88 4.30
C ARG A 212 -5.66 5.18 5.04
N LEU A 213 -6.28 6.33 4.77
CA LEU A 213 -7.56 6.68 5.37
C LEU A 213 -8.67 5.71 4.96
N ASP A 214 -8.69 5.26 3.70
CA ASP A 214 -9.66 4.25 3.25
C ASP A 214 -9.35 2.88 3.84
N TYR A 215 -8.13 2.35 3.64
CA TYR A 215 -7.87 0.96 4.01
C TYR A 215 -7.96 0.76 5.52
N LEU A 216 -7.54 1.72 6.36
CA LEU A 216 -7.63 1.54 7.81
C LEU A 216 -9.08 1.39 8.26
N GLU A 217 -9.97 2.29 7.81
CA GLU A 217 -11.40 2.21 8.10
C GLU A 217 -12.05 0.96 7.53
N ARG A 218 -11.73 0.65 6.28
CA ARG A 218 -12.31 -0.48 5.55
C ARG A 218 -11.86 -1.80 6.14
N ASP A 219 -10.56 -1.97 6.36
CA ASP A 219 -10.00 -3.17 6.97
C ASP A 219 -10.53 -3.35 8.39
N ALA A 220 -10.60 -2.28 9.18
CA ALA A 220 -11.18 -2.32 10.52
C ALA A 220 -12.65 -2.78 10.49
N TYR A 221 -13.44 -2.26 9.55
CA TYR A 221 -14.84 -2.64 9.35
C TYR A 221 -14.96 -4.13 8.99
N PHE A 222 -14.28 -4.60 7.96
CA PHE A 222 -14.43 -5.98 7.46
C PHE A 222 -13.77 -7.01 8.39
N CYS A 223 -12.71 -6.65 9.11
CA CYS A 223 -12.10 -7.53 10.11
C CYS A 223 -12.85 -7.54 11.45
N GLY A 224 -13.75 -6.59 11.70
CA GLY A 224 -14.38 -6.39 13.01
C GLY A 224 -13.41 -5.88 14.08
N ALA A 225 -12.36 -5.16 13.67
CA ALA A 225 -11.29 -4.66 14.52
C ALA A 225 -11.55 -3.21 14.95
N THR A 226 -12.26 -3.00 16.06
CA THR A 226 -12.69 -1.66 16.49
C THR A 226 -11.55 -0.69 16.81
N TYR A 227 -10.39 -1.20 17.22
CA TYR A 227 -9.18 -0.41 17.49
C TYR A 227 -8.50 0.15 16.23
N GLY A 228 -8.97 -0.21 15.04
CA GLY A 228 -8.48 0.32 13.76
C GLY A 228 -9.28 1.50 13.22
N ARG A 229 -10.35 1.92 13.90
CA ARG A 229 -11.18 3.07 13.51
C ARG A 229 -10.45 4.39 13.79
N ILE A 230 -10.68 5.36 12.93
CA ILE A 230 -10.05 6.68 12.92
C ILE A 230 -11.09 7.80 12.83
N GLU A 231 -10.74 8.97 13.34
CA GLU A 231 -11.56 10.18 13.25
C GLU A 231 -11.44 10.85 11.87
N LEU A 232 -11.90 10.13 10.84
CA LEU A 232 -11.73 10.46 9.43
C LEU A 232 -12.25 11.86 9.08
N SER A 233 -13.48 12.18 9.49
CA SER A 233 -14.11 13.47 9.18
C SER A 233 -13.35 14.64 9.80
N TRP A 234 -12.87 14.48 11.04
CA TRP A 234 -12.12 15.53 11.71
C TRP A 234 -10.75 15.76 11.07
N LEU A 235 -10.03 14.68 10.72
CA LEU A 235 -8.76 14.77 10.00
C LEU A 235 -8.93 15.51 8.68
N ILE A 236 -9.84 15.07 7.81
CA ILE A 236 -10.06 15.67 6.49
C ILE A 236 -10.47 17.14 6.60
N SER A 237 -11.36 17.49 7.52
CA SER A 237 -11.80 18.87 7.72
C SER A 237 -10.69 19.83 8.19
N ASN A 238 -9.56 19.28 8.62
CA ASN A 238 -8.40 20.02 9.11
C ASN A 238 -7.17 19.90 8.21
N MET A 239 -7.23 19.11 7.14
CA MET A 239 -6.21 19.12 6.10
C MET A 239 -6.26 20.45 5.34
N THR A 240 -5.09 21.00 5.06
CA THR A 240 -4.88 22.27 4.38
C THR A 240 -3.58 22.22 3.60
N TYR A 241 -3.08 23.38 3.14
CA TYR A 241 -1.84 23.49 2.40
C TYR A 241 -0.87 24.46 3.09
N TYR A 242 0.42 24.26 2.82
CA TYR A 242 1.49 25.20 3.11
C TYR A 242 2.21 25.53 1.80
N ASN A 243 2.39 26.83 1.50
CA ASN A 243 3.13 27.29 0.33
C ASN A 243 4.56 27.65 0.73
N SER A 244 5.52 26.84 0.28
CA SER A 244 6.94 27.04 0.50
C SER A 244 7.61 27.48 -0.79
N GLY A 245 7.74 28.79 -1.00
CA GLY A 245 8.48 29.33 -2.13
C GLY A 245 7.89 29.03 -3.51
N GLY A 246 6.57 28.81 -3.60
CA GLY A 246 5.87 28.45 -4.84
C GLY A 246 5.46 26.98 -4.89
N ASP A 247 6.00 26.11 -4.04
CA ASP A 247 5.60 24.70 -3.97
C ASP A 247 4.56 24.48 -2.86
N LEU A 248 3.44 23.85 -3.20
CA LEU A 248 2.43 23.46 -2.23
C LEU A 248 2.75 22.10 -1.60
N HIS A 249 2.64 22.08 -0.28
CA HIS A 249 2.74 20.89 0.56
C HIS A 249 1.45 20.68 1.33
N LEU A 250 1.05 19.41 1.50
CA LEU A 250 -0.01 19.02 2.41
C LEU A 250 0.34 19.48 3.83
N ALA A 251 -0.63 20.09 4.49
CA ALA A 251 -0.50 20.53 5.87
C ALA A 251 -1.72 20.11 6.70
N LEU A 252 -1.53 20.06 8.01
CA LEU A 252 -2.58 19.76 8.98
C LEU A 252 -2.69 20.92 9.98
N ASN A 253 -3.92 21.37 10.24
CA ASN A 253 -4.15 22.35 11.29
C ASN A 253 -3.81 21.76 12.66
N ARG A 254 -3.07 22.50 13.48
CA ARG A 254 -2.57 22.07 14.80
C ARG A 254 -3.63 21.46 15.71
N ARG A 255 -4.87 21.96 15.66
CA ARG A 255 -6.00 21.44 16.46
C ARG A 255 -6.40 19.99 16.15
N ALA A 256 -5.95 19.43 15.03
CA ALA A 256 -6.20 18.04 14.64
C ALA A 256 -5.05 17.08 14.97
N LEU A 257 -3.99 17.55 15.64
CA LEU A 257 -2.84 16.71 16.00
C LEU A 257 -3.23 15.51 16.86
N TYR A 258 -4.15 15.67 17.81
CA TYR A 258 -4.61 14.53 18.62
C TYR A 258 -5.35 13.46 17.80
N ALA A 259 -6.13 13.87 16.80
CA ALA A 259 -6.77 12.90 15.90
C ALA A 259 -5.75 12.23 14.97
N PHE A 260 -4.67 12.94 14.63
CA PHE A 260 -3.55 12.36 13.89
C PHE A 260 -2.76 11.35 14.74
N ASP A 261 -2.54 11.65 16.02
CA ASP A 261 -1.99 10.71 17.00
C ASP A 261 -2.84 9.43 17.10
N ASP A 262 -4.16 9.57 17.23
CA ASP A 262 -5.09 8.43 17.27
C ASP A 262 -5.07 7.63 15.97
N PHE A 263 -4.96 8.29 14.81
CA PHE A 263 -4.77 7.64 13.52
C PHE A 263 -3.49 6.79 13.48
N LEU A 264 -2.36 7.32 13.96
CA LEU A 264 -1.10 6.58 14.02
C LEU A 264 -1.21 5.37 14.94
N LEU A 265 -1.79 5.53 16.13
CA LEU A 265 -2.02 4.43 17.07
C LEU A 265 -2.93 3.34 16.49
N SER A 266 -4.01 3.74 15.82
CA SER A 266 -4.93 2.83 15.14
C SER A 266 -4.23 2.04 14.04
N ARG A 267 -3.42 2.72 13.22
CA ARG A 267 -2.57 2.08 12.20
C ARG A 267 -1.61 1.06 12.82
N HIS A 268 -0.98 1.40 13.94
CA HIS A 268 -0.06 0.49 14.63
C HIS A 268 -0.77 -0.74 15.18
N HIS A 269 -1.93 -0.58 15.80
CA HIS A 269 -2.73 -1.71 16.26
C HIS A 269 -3.21 -2.60 15.11
N MET A 270 -3.62 -2.01 13.98
CA MET A 270 -3.97 -2.78 12.78
C MET A 270 -2.80 -3.62 12.27
N HIS A 271 -1.58 -3.07 12.27
CA HIS A 271 -0.37 -3.85 11.95
C HIS A 271 -0.18 -5.03 12.89
N LEU A 272 -0.19 -4.79 14.20
CA LEU A 272 0.08 -5.85 15.19
C LEU A 272 -0.99 -6.95 15.18
N MET A 273 -2.26 -6.56 15.04
CA MET A 273 -3.39 -7.45 15.30
C MET A 273 -3.94 -8.10 14.02
N VAL A 274 -3.94 -7.38 12.89
CA VAL A 274 -4.52 -7.86 11.64
C VAL A 274 -3.42 -8.25 10.65
N TYR A 275 -2.58 -7.29 10.24
CA TYR A 275 -1.60 -7.53 9.17
C TYR A 275 -0.52 -8.52 9.59
N PHE A 276 -0.13 -8.52 10.88
CA PHE A 276 0.83 -9.47 11.46
C PHE A 276 0.16 -10.62 12.20
N HIS A 277 -1.12 -10.88 11.94
CA HIS A 277 -1.77 -12.04 12.52
C HIS A 277 -1.05 -13.31 12.07
N HIS A 278 -0.67 -14.14 13.04
CA HIS A 278 0.21 -15.30 12.83
C HIS A 278 -0.30 -16.24 11.71
N LYS A 279 -1.62 -16.39 11.59
CA LYS A 279 -2.22 -17.27 10.59
C LYS A 279 -2.10 -16.67 9.19
N CYS A 280 -2.21 -15.36 9.02
CA CYS A 280 -1.99 -14.70 7.73
C CYS A 280 -0.53 -14.85 7.28
N LEU A 281 0.39 -14.54 8.19
CA LEU A 281 1.82 -14.63 7.94
C LEU A 281 2.27 -16.03 7.53
N ILE A 282 1.75 -17.09 8.16
CA ILE A 282 2.16 -18.44 7.76
C ILE A 282 1.70 -18.81 6.35
N TYR A 283 0.53 -18.34 5.90
CA TYR A 283 0.14 -18.56 4.50
C TYR A 283 1.02 -17.77 3.53
N GLU A 284 1.42 -16.55 3.90
CA GLU A 284 2.39 -15.76 3.13
C GLU A 284 3.74 -16.47 3.03
N GLU A 285 4.27 -16.99 4.13
CA GLU A 285 5.53 -17.75 4.16
C GLU A 285 5.44 -19.05 3.35
N ILE A 286 4.32 -19.78 3.42
CA ILE A 286 4.12 -20.99 2.61
C ILE A 286 4.03 -20.62 1.12
N LEU A 287 3.33 -19.53 0.79
CA LEU A 287 3.23 -19.04 -0.58
C LEU A 287 4.62 -18.63 -1.08
N MET A 288 5.39 -17.93 -0.27
CA MET A 288 6.75 -17.52 -0.58
C MET A 288 7.62 -18.74 -0.90
N ARG A 289 7.64 -19.74 -0.01
CA ARG A 289 8.38 -20.99 -0.24
C ARG A 289 7.95 -21.68 -1.54
N TYR A 290 6.65 -21.69 -1.85
CA TYR A 290 6.18 -22.20 -3.14
C TYR A 290 6.73 -21.37 -4.31
N LEU A 291 6.58 -20.05 -4.29
CA LEU A 291 6.90 -19.19 -5.42
C LEU A 291 8.41 -19.15 -5.75
N THR A 292 9.27 -19.35 -4.74
CA THR A 292 10.73 -19.47 -4.90
C THR A 292 11.23 -20.90 -5.09
N SER A 293 10.35 -21.90 -4.98
CA SER A 293 10.74 -23.29 -5.19
C SER A 293 11.18 -23.56 -6.64
N PRO A 294 12.15 -24.46 -6.87
CA PRO A 294 12.60 -24.81 -8.22
C PRO A 294 11.50 -25.40 -9.11
N ASP A 295 10.48 -26.03 -8.51
CA ASP A 295 9.33 -26.62 -9.19
C ASP A 295 8.12 -25.66 -9.32
N CYS A 296 8.30 -24.38 -8.98
CA CYS A 296 7.30 -23.34 -9.19
C CYS A 296 7.08 -23.06 -10.69
N THR A 297 5.88 -23.39 -11.17
CA THR A 297 5.43 -23.12 -12.54
C THR A 297 4.57 -21.86 -12.66
N PHE A 298 4.19 -21.21 -11.55
CA PHE A 298 3.42 -19.97 -11.58
C PHE A 298 4.33 -18.79 -11.90
N LYS A 299 4.08 -18.11 -13.03
CA LYS A 299 4.80 -16.91 -13.46
C LYS A 299 3.81 -15.89 -13.99
N LEU A 300 4.02 -14.60 -13.67
CA LEU A 300 3.19 -13.52 -14.19
C LEU A 300 3.77 -13.02 -15.53
N PRO A 301 2.90 -12.75 -16.52
CA PRO A 301 3.32 -12.28 -17.83
C PRO A 301 3.60 -10.77 -17.81
N GLY A 302 4.52 -10.31 -18.65
CA GLY A 302 4.78 -8.87 -18.83
C GLY A 302 3.76 -8.17 -19.74
N ASN A 303 2.99 -8.93 -20.53
CA ASN A 303 1.91 -8.41 -21.36
C ASN A 303 0.66 -8.16 -20.50
N ILE A 304 0.08 -6.95 -20.57
CA ILE A 304 -1.06 -6.56 -19.72
C ILE A 304 -2.31 -7.39 -20.01
N SER A 305 -2.63 -7.66 -21.28
CA SER A 305 -3.83 -8.43 -21.66
C SER A 305 -3.75 -9.90 -21.21
N GLU A 306 -2.56 -10.43 -20.94
CA GLU A 306 -2.37 -11.72 -20.26
C GLU A 306 -2.36 -11.56 -18.74
N TYR A 307 -1.67 -10.54 -18.22
CA TYR A 307 -1.54 -10.25 -16.78
C TYR A 307 -2.90 -10.12 -16.11
N VAL A 308 -3.85 -9.47 -16.79
CA VAL A 308 -5.20 -9.24 -16.26
C VAL A 308 -6.01 -10.52 -16.02
N LYS A 309 -5.54 -11.69 -16.49
CA LYS A 309 -6.18 -12.99 -16.22
C LYS A 309 -5.76 -13.57 -14.86
N TYR A 310 -4.67 -13.08 -14.27
CA TYR A 310 -4.11 -13.54 -13.02
C TYR A 310 -4.83 -12.86 -11.85
N THR A 311 -5.79 -13.60 -11.28
CA THR A 311 -6.63 -13.20 -10.14
C THR A 311 -6.50 -14.21 -9.01
N ASP A 312 -7.09 -13.94 -7.84
CA ASP A 312 -7.03 -14.86 -6.71
C ASP A 312 -7.59 -16.24 -7.11
N TYR A 313 -8.65 -16.26 -7.93
CA TYR A 313 -9.24 -17.49 -8.46
C TYR A 313 -8.24 -18.30 -9.29
N PHE A 314 -7.54 -17.64 -10.21
CA PHE A 314 -6.54 -18.29 -11.07
C PHE A 314 -5.39 -18.86 -10.24
N LEU A 315 -4.92 -18.11 -9.24
CA LEU A 315 -3.87 -18.57 -8.33
C LEU A 315 -4.35 -19.79 -7.50
N TYR A 316 -5.55 -19.74 -6.91
CA TYR A 316 -6.05 -20.87 -6.14
C TYR A 316 -6.27 -22.13 -6.99
N GLU A 317 -6.77 -21.99 -8.21
CA GLU A 317 -6.90 -23.11 -9.16
C GLU A 317 -5.53 -23.73 -9.46
N HIS A 318 -4.54 -22.89 -9.77
CA HIS A 318 -3.17 -23.32 -10.01
C HIS A 318 -2.57 -24.06 -8.80
N LEU A 319 -2.73 -23.50 -7.60
CA LEU A 319 -2.23 -24.12 -6.37
C LEU A 319 -2.90 -25.48 -6.10
N ALA A 320 -4.19 -25.62 -6.40
CA ALA A 320 -4.93 -26.87 -6.22
C ALA A 320 -4.48 -27.99 -7.16
N GLN A 321 -4.02 -27.65 -8.36
CA GLN A 321 -3.50 -28.62 -9.35
C GLN A 321 -2.02 -28.96 -9.14
N SER A 322 -1.30 -28.16 -8.36
CA SER A 322 0.12 -28.35 -8.11
C SER A 322 0.41 -29.62 -7.29
N ARG A 323 1.51 -30.30 -7.64
CA ARG A 323 2.03 -31.44 -6.85
C ARG A 323 2.89 -30.98 -5.68
N ASN A 324 3.36 -29.74 -5.69
CA ASN A 324 4.23 -29.16 -4.67
C ASN A 324 3.57 -29.16 -3.28
N LEU A 325 4.36 -29.46 -2.25
CA LEU A 325 3.89 -29.59 -0.87
C LEU A 325 3.28 -28.30 -0.33
N TRP A 326 3.94 -27.16 -0.54
CA TRP A 326 3.50 -25.87 -0.04
C TRP A 326 2.24 -25.40 -0.74
N ALA A 327 2.16 -25.56 -2.07
CA ALA A 327 0.95 -25.27 -2.83
C ALA A 327 -0.26 -26.09 -2.34
N LYS A 328 -0.08 -27.39 -2.11
CA LYS A 328 -1.13 -28.25 -1.55
C LYS A 328 -1.59 -27.81 -0.16
N ARG A 329 -0.67 -27.41 0.72
CA ARG A 329 -1.02 -26.89 2.05
C ARG A 329 -1.91 -25.66 1.98
N ILE A 330 -1.62 -24.72 1.06
CA ILE A 330 -2.48 -23.56 0.83
C ILE A 330 -3.85 -24.01 0.30
N ALA A 331 -3.86 -24.82 -0.76
CA ALA A 331 -5.09 -25.29 -1.40
C ALA A 331 -6.02 -26.07 -0.45
N GLN A 332 -5.46 -26.84 0.48
CA GLN A 332 -6.17 -27.63 1.49
C GLN A 332 -6.41 -26.90 2.81
N LYS A 333 -5.95 -25.65 2.93
CA LYS A 333 -6.08 -24.84 4.14
C LYS A 333 -5.45 -25.54 5.36
N ASN A 334 -4.29 -26.16 5.15
CA ASN A 334 -3.51 -26.88 6.15
C ASN A 334 -2.16 -26.18 6.40
N PRO A 335 -2.15 -25.01 7.06
CA PRO A 335 -0.93 -24.25 7.34
C PRO A 335 -0.11 -24.90 8.45
N TYR A 336 1.12 -24.42 8.65
CA TYR A 336 1.91 -24.77 9.82
C TYR A 336 1.30 -24.08 11.07
N LYS A 337 1.48 -24.69 12.24
CA LYS A 337 0.98 -24.18 13.52
C LYS A 337 2.07 -23.38 14.24
N VAL A 338 1.67 -22.31 14.92
CA VAL A 338 2.58 -21.53 15.80
C VAL A 338 3.02 -22.40 16.96
N LEU A 339 4.30 -22.72 17.01
CA LEU A 339 4.95 -23.44 18.11
C LEU A 339 5.39 -22.49 19.22
N PHE A 340 5.89 -21.32 18.84
CA PHE A 340 6.42 -20.32 19.76
C PHE A 340 6.26 -18.92 19.15
N GLU A 341 5.94 -17.94 19.99
CA GLU A 341 5.83 -16.53 19.64
C GLU A 341 6.56 -15.71 20.69
N TYR A 342 7.34 -14.73 20.25
CA TYR A 342 8.07 -13.84 21.12
C TYR A 342 7.99 -12.40 20.61
N HIS A 343 7.65 -11.49 21.51
CA HIS A 343 7.60 -10.05 21.26
C HIS A 343 8.82 -9.42 21.88
N SER A 344 9.58 -8.66 21.10
CA SER A 344 10.76 -7.96 21.58
C SER A 344 10.96 -6.62 20.90
N VAL A 345 11.77 -5.79 21.56
CA VAL A 345 12.31 -4.56 20.99
C VAL A 345 13.71 -4.80 20.43
N SER A 346 14.51 -5.64 21.10
CA SER A 346 15.87 -5.98 20.71
C SER A 346 15.95 -7.37 20.03
N PRO A 347 16.92 -7.58 19.12
CA PRO A 347 17.18 -8.90 18.55
C PRO A 347 17.53 -9.92 19.65
N ASN A 348 16.98 -11.12 19.55
CA ASN A 348 17.31 -12.25 20.41
C ASN A 348 17.56 -13.50 19.55
N ASN A 349 18.47 -14.37 19.98
CA ASN A 349 18.79 -15.62 19.28
C ASN A 349 17.92 -16.81 19.73
N ARG A 350 16.97 -16.62 20.65
CA ARG A 350 16.15 -17.69 21.22
C ARG A 350 15.37 -18.47 20.15
N CYS A 351 14.65 -17.79 19.26
CA CYS A 351 13.92 -18.43 18.17
C CYS A 351 14.86 -19.19 17.22
N LEU A 352 16.05 -18.64 16.95
CA LEU A 352 17.05 -19.29 16.10
C LEU A 352 17.64 -20.55 16.76
N GLN A 353 17.88 -20.54 18.07
CA GLN A 353 18.36 -21.70 18.84
C GLN A 353 17.31 -22.82 18.89
N MET A 354 16.04 -22.47 19.11
CA MET A 354 14.92 -23.42 19.04
C MET A 354 14.79 -24.03 17.65
N LYS A 355 14.79 -23.20 16.60
CA LYS A 355 14.76 -23.65 15.19
C LYS A 355 15.84 -24.68 14.93
N LYS A 356 17.11 -24.35 15.23
CA LYS A 356 18.25 -25.25 15.02
C LYS A 356 18.06 -26.59 15.75
N SER A 357 17.61 -26.55 17.00
CA SER A 357 17.39 -27.76 17.80
C SER A 357 16.30 -28.68 17.26
N ILE A 358 15.28 -28.13 16.61
CA ILE A 358 14.18 -28.90 16.01
C ILE A 358 14.60 -29.45 14.65
N GLU A 359 15.29 -28.64 13.84
CA GLU A 359 15.82 -29.06 12.53
C GLU A 359 16.88 -30.16 12.64
N GLU A 360 17.68 -30.19 13.73
CA GLU A 360 18.60 -31.29 14.06
C GLU A 360 17.90 -32.65 14.21
N GLN A 361 16.58 -32.66 14.45
CA GLN A 361 15.76 -33.87 14.54
C GLN A 361 15.00 -34.17 13.24
N GLY A 362 15.31 -33.46 12.15
CA GLY A 362 14.69 -33.66 10.83
C GLY A 362 13.29 -33.04 10.68
N ILE A 363 12.88 -32.15 11.59
CA ILE A 363 11.59 -31.46 11.52
C ILE A 363 11.78 -30.09 10.85
N ASP A 364 11.07 -29.85 9.75
CA ASP A 364 11.03 -28.55 9.06
C ASP A 364 10.35 -27.49 9.94
N VAL A 365 10.99 -26.32 10.04
CA VAL A 365 10.55 -25.18 10.84
C VAL A 365 10.48 -23.93 9.95
N VAL A 366 9.40 -23.18 10.09
CA VAL A 366 9.28 -21.83 9.51
C VAL A 366 9.57 -20.84 10.62
N LEU A 367 10.58 -19.98 10.42
CA LEU A 367 10.81 -18.81 11.26
C LEU A 367 10.33 -17.59 10.48
N ALA A 368 9.28 -16.94 10.97
CA ALA A 368 8.79 -15.69 10.41
C ALA A 368 9.09 -14.54 11.38
N ASN A 369 9.51 -13.41 10.83
CA ASN A 369 9.82 -12.20 11.58
C ASN A 369 8.98 -11.06 11.03
N SER A 370 8.18 -10.44 11.89
CA SER A 370 7.42 -9.24 11.55
C SER A 370 7.97 -8.06 12.32
N THR A 371 8.26 -6.98 11.62
CA THR A 371 8.76 -5.74 12.21
C THR A 371 7.82 -4.60 11.86
N THR A 372 7.43 -3.81 12.85
CA THR A 372 6.67 -2.57 12.61
C THR A 372 7.22 -1.45 13.48
N ARG A 373 6.98 -0.24 13.01
CA ARG A 373 7.18 1.02 13.71
C ARG A 373 5.87 1.81 13.61
N LEU A 374 5.66 2.73 14.54
CA LEU A 374 4.49 3.60 14.47
C LEU A 374 4.51 4.50 13.24
N SER A 375 5.70 4.97 12.85
CA SER A 375 5.91 5.94 11.78
C SER A 375 7.07 5.56 10.88
N LYS A 376 6.96 5.89 9.59
CA LYS A 376 8.04 5.73 8.62
C LYS A 376 9.03 6.89 8.64
N TYR A 377 8.70 8.07 9.18
CA TYR A 377 9.52 9.30 9.08
C TYR A 377 11.00 9.13 9.50
N HIS A 378 11.29 8.39 10.57
CA HIS A 378 12.67 8.18 11.04
C HIS A 378 13.51 7.23 10.16
N THR A 379 12.87 6.46 9.28
CA THR A 379 13.50 5.55 8.29
C THR A 379 13.08 5.81 6.86
N ALA A 380 12.39 6.94 6.64
CA ALA A 380 11.81 7.33 5.38
C ALA A 380 12.87 7.29 4.28
N SER A 381 12.50 6.77 3.11
CA SER A 381 13.36 6.92 1.93
C SER A 381 13.62 8.41 1.70
N PRO A 382 14.75 8.82 1.11
CA PRO A 382 14.97 10.22 0.79
C PRO A 382 13.85 10.85 -0.07
N GLU A 383 13.14 10.06 -0.87
CA GLU A 383 11.87 10.44 -1.52
C GLU A 383 10.79 10.87 -0.52
N GLU A 384 10.50 10.07 0.51
CA GLU A 384 9.52 10.38 1.56
C GLU A 384 9.97 11.59 2.42
N ARG A 385 11.28 11.85 2.52
CA ARG A 385 11.83 13.05 3.18
C ARG A 385 11.68 14.32 2.35
N SER A 386 11.58 14.21 1.02
CA SER A 386 11.48 15.37 0.11
C SER A 386 10.09 16.04 0.14
N LEU A 387 9.03 15.28 0.45
CA LEU A 387 7.64 15.77 0.51
C LEU A 387 7.09 15.67 1.93
N LYS A 388 7.59 16.55 2.81
CA LYS A 388 7.13 16.68 4.19
C LYS A 388 5.68 17.15 4.26
N ILE A 389 4.96 16.64 5.26
CA ILE A 389 3.66 17.19 5.67
C ILE A 389 3.95 18.20 6.77
N TYR A 390 3.30 19.36 6.71
CA TYR A 390 3.52 20.44 7.68
C TYR A 390 2.38 20.55 8.68
N VAL A 391 2.66 21.15 9.83
CA VAL A 391 1.66 21.62 10.78
C VAL A 391 1.56 23.12 10.65
N VAL A 392 0.34 23.61 10.54
CA VAL A 392 0.03 25.04 10.52
C VAL A 392 -0.91 25.38 11.66
N ASP A 393 -0.86 26.61 12.15
CA ASP A 393 -1.79 27.10 13.15
C ASP A 393 -2.72 28.15 12.54
N GLN A 394 -4.03 27.86 12.55
CA GLN A 394 -5.06 28.78 12.06
C GLN A 394 -5.31 29.98 12.99
N TYR A 395 -4.84 29.92 14.24
CA TYR A 395 -5.01 31.00 15.23
C TYR A 395 -3.72 31.75 15.48
N ASP A 396 -2.57 31.07 15.39
CA ASP A 396 -1.25 31.67 15.57
C ASP A 396 -0.49 31.78 14.24
N HIS A 397 -0.78 32.86 13.50
CA HIS A 397 -0.11 33.14 12.22
C HIS A 397 1.37 33.55 12.37
N LEU A 398 1.86 33.73 13.60
CA LEU A 398 3.27 34.01 13.87
C LEU A 398 4.09 32.74 14.08
N LEU A 399 3.42 31.59 14.28
CA LEU A 399 4.09 30.31 14.38
C LEU A 399 4.46 29.83 12.98
N ASP A 400 5.77 29.71 12.74
CA ASP A 400 6.27 29.16 11.49
C ASP A 400 5.79 27.71 11.31
N PRO A 401 5.29 27.34 10.11
CA PRO A 401 4.94 25.97 9.81
C PRO A 401 6.14 25.05 10.01
N TYR A 402 5.91 23.92 10.68
CA TYR A 402 6.95 22.97 11.01
C TYR A 402 6.55 21.55 10.57
N PRO A 403 7.50 20.65 10.30
CA PRO A 403 7.18 19.30 9.87
C PRO A 403 6.35 18.53 10.89
N ILE A 404 5.39 17.73 10.42
CA ILE A 404 4.46 16.98 11.29
C ILE A 404 5.18 15.98 12.18
N GLU A 405 6.33 15.46 11.76
CA GLU A 405 7.17 14.56 12.57
C GLU A 405 7.73 15.22 13.84
N GLU A 406 7.80 16.56 13.88
CA GLU A 406 8.26 17.31 15.05
C GLU A 406 7.11 17.63 16.03
N SER A 407 5.87 17.26 15.69
CA SER A 407 4.67 17.73 16.40
C SER A 407 4.21 16.87 17.58
N THR A 408 4.61 15.60 17.65
CA THR A 408 4.08 14.66 18.65
C THR A 408 5.19 13.86 19.34
N GLU A 409 5.11 13.82 20.67
CA GLU A 409 5.97 12.99 21.53
C GLU A 409 5.73 11.49 21.32
N ILE A 410 4.59 11.12 20.71
CA ILE A 410 4.29 9.72 20.39
C ILE A 410 5.32 9.16 19.39
N PHE A 411 5.82 9.97 18.46
CA PHE A 411 6.87 9.51 17.54
C PHE A 411 8.13 9.08 18.28
N GLN A 412 8.53 9.83 19.30
CA GLN A 412 9.70 9.50 20.13
C GLN A 412 9.44 8.28 21.01
N LYS A 413 8.25 8.18 21.62
CA LYS A 413 7.90 7.08 22.52
C LYS A 413 7.74 5.72 21.82
N TYR A 414 7.39 5.71 20.53
CA TYR A 414 7.22 4.51 19.72
C TYR A 414 8.24 4.41 18.57
N GLU A 415 9.39 5.06 18.71
CA GLU A 415 10.49 4.99 17.74
C GLU A 415 11.09 3.56 17.67
N GLU A 416 11.01 2.84 18.79
CA GLU A 416 11.50 1.48 18.93
C GLU A 416 10.79 0.50 17.98
N ILE A 417 11.58 -0.30 17.24
CA ILE A 417 11.05 -1.36 16.38
C ILE A 417 10.42 -2.43 17.25
N ARG A 418 9.12 -2.65 17.10
CA ARG A 418 8.48 -3.86 17.63
C ARG A 418 8.73 -5.01 16.69
N ARG A 419 9.27 -6.09 17.24
CA ARG A 419 9.55 -7.34 16.54
C ARG A 419 8.66 -8.43 17.10
N ILE A 420 8.03 -9.19 16.20
CA ILE A 420 7.33 -10.42 16.56
C ILE A 420 8.01 -11.55 15.80
N GLU A 421 8.67 -12.42 16.54
CA GLU A 421 9.32 -13.62 16.01
C GLU A 421 8.41 -14.82 16.28
N ARG A 422 8.18 -15.63 15.25
CA ARG A 422 7.31 -16.81 15.34
C ARG A 422 7.97 -18.03 14.72
N LEU A 423 7.92 -19.13 15.46
CA LEU A 423 8.28 -20.45 14.97
C LEU A 423 7.03 -21.22 14.63
N TYR A 424 6.97 -21.79 13.42
CA TYR A 424 5.90 -22.66 13.00
C TYR A 424 6.43 -24.03 12.63
N VAL A 425 5.62 -25.05 12.92
CA VAL A 425 5.88 -26.44 12.54
C VAL A 425 4.62 -27.05 11.94
N ALA A 426 4.82 -28.04 11.07
CA ALA A 426 3.70 -28.76 10.49
C ALA A 426 2.84 -29.39 11.60
N SER A 427 1.52 -29.45 11.41
CA SER A 427 0.58 -29.96 12.42
C SER A 427 0.95 -31.35 12.93
N GLU A 428 1.42 -32.21 12.03
CA GLU A 428 1.89 -33.57 12.28
C GLU A 428 3.18 -33.65 13.11
N ASN A 429 3.98 -32.59 13.17
CA ASN A 429 5.25 -32.53 13.90
C ASN A 429 5.17 -31.72 15.20
N PHE A 430 4.00 -31.16 15.53
CA PHE A 430 3.84 -30.21 16.62
C PHE A 430 4.23 -30.77 17.99
N ASP A 431 3.69 -31.93 18.37
CA ASP A 431 3.93 -32.53 19.68
C ASP A 431 5.40 -32.94 19.87
N ASN A 432 6.04 -33.40 18.79
CA ASN A 432 7.46 -33.77 18.80
C ASN A 432 8.35 -32.53 18.96
N ALA A 433 8.07 -31.46 18.21
CA ALA A 433 8.78 -30.20 18.33
C ALA A 433 8.64 -29.59 19.74
N GLN A 434 7.45 -29.66 20.34
CA GLN A 434 7.21 -29.16 21.69
C GLN A 434 8.01 -29.94 22.75
N LYS A 435 8.13 -31.27 22.61
CA LYS A 435 8.98 -32.09 23.49
C LYS A 435 10.45 -31.71 23.39
N ILE A 436 10.95 -31.45 22.18
CA ILE A 436 12.34 -31.04 21.95
C ILE A 436 12.65 -29.73 22.68
N ILE A 437 11.82 -28.69 22.51
CA ILE A 437 12.00 -27.39 23.19
C ILE A 437 12.02 -27.58 24.71
N ARG A 438 11.04 -28.31 25.28
CA ARG A 438 10.94 -28.56 26.72
C ARG A 438 12.15 -29.31 27.27
N SER A 439 12.63 -30.33 26.55
CA SER A 439 13.79 -31.15 26.97
C SER A 439 15.09 -30.35 27.05
N LYS A 440 15.28 -29.39 26.13
CA LYS A 440 16.48 -28.54 26.07
C LYS A 440 16.36 -27.26 26.92
N LYS A 441 15.23 -27.05 27.62
CA LYS A 441 14.91 -25.83 28.41
C LYS A 441 15.09 -24.52 27.62
N LEU A 442 14.73 -24.52 26.33
CA LEU A 442 14.89 -23.38 25.43
C LEU A 442 13.75 -22.37 25.54
#